data_AF-X1SKS8-F1
#
_entry.id   AF-X1SKS8-F1
#
_cell.length_a   1.000
_cell.length_b   1.000
_cell.length_c   1.000
_cell.angle_alpha   90.00
_cell.angle_beta   90.00
_cell.angle_gamma   90.00
#
_symmetry.space_group_name_H-M   'P 1'
#
loop_
_entity.id
_entity.type
_entity.pdbx_description
1 polymer ?
#
loop_
_entity_poly.entity_id
_entity_poly.type
_entity_poly.pdbx_seq_one_letter_code
_entity_poly.pdbx_strand_id
1 'polypeptide(L)'
;MKIKAITFDLWQTLVYETAEQELQRQQLRNESVTRILADNGFKIKSDRFDKAHAETWSRCEAIWANDKDISIKDQTIIYLQCLDSGIDWSGIASFLLEELIAAYT
;
A
#
# COMPACT_ATOMS: atom_id res chain seq x y z
N MET A 1 -35.55 -2.42 17.72
CA MET A 1 -34.41 -1.53 18.03
C MET A 1 -33.47 -1.53 16.82
N LYS A 2 -33.14 -0.38 16.23
CA LYS A 2 -32.25 -0.26 15.05
C LYS A 2 -30.96 0.44 15.48
N ILE A 3 -29.83 -0.27 15.48
CA ILE A 3 -28.51 0.34 15.61
C ILE A 3 -28.12 0.92 14.23
N LYS A 4 -27.72 2.20 14.18
CA LYS A 4 -27.38 2.91 12.93
C LYS A 4 -25.88 2.87 12.57
N ALA A 5 -25.01 2.74 13.56
CA ALA A 5 -23.56 2.60 13.39
C ALA A 5 -22.94 2.06 14.69
N ILE A 6 -21.85 1.31 14.54
CA ILE A 6 -20.99 0.87 15.65
C ILE A 6 -19.58 1.33 15.30
N THR A 7 -18.95 2.09 16.19
CA THR A 7 -17.54 2.49 16.09
C THR A 7 -16.72 1.62 17.04
N PHE A 8 -15.74 0.90 16.50
CA PHE A 8 -14.78 0.14 17.30
C PHE A 8 -13.53 0.99 17.52
N ASP A 9 -13.14 1.17 18.77
CA ASP A 9 -11.87 1.77 19.13
C ASP A 9 -10.78 0.69 19.07
N LEU A 10 -9.99 0.71 18.00
CA LEU A 10 -8.92 -0.26 17.76
C LEU A 10 -7.57 0.18 18.34
N TRP A 11 -7.46 1.34 18.98
CA TRP A 11 -6.19 1.84 19.52
C TRP A 11 -5.59 0.95 20.61
N GLN A 12 -6.43 0.23 21.35
CA GLN A 12 -6.00 -0.76 22.37
C GLN A 12 -5.88 -2.18 21.79
N THR A 13 -6.16 -2.36 20.49
CA THR A 13 -5.99 -3.64 19.78
C THR A 13 -4.67 -3.59 19.01
N LEU A 14 -3.60 -3.19 19.68
CA LEU A 14 -2.26 -3.25 19.12
C LEU A 14 -1.95 -4.74 18.88
N VAL A 15 -2.00 -5.18 17.62
CA VAL A 15 -1.52 -6.50 17.24
C VAL A 15 -0.03 -6.48 17.57
N TYR A 16 0.37 -7.24 18.59
CA TYR A 16 1.76 -7.29 19.03
C TYR A 16 2.53 -8.13 18.02
N GLU A 17 3.03 -7.46 16.99
CA GLU A 17 3.84 -8.10 15.96
C GLU A 17 5.31 -7.91 16.31
N THR A 18 6.07 -9.00 16.27
CA THR A 18 7.51 -8.90 16.46
C THR A 18 8.14 -8.23 15.25
N ALA A 19 9.30 -7.59 15.43
CA ALA A 19 10.05 -7.02 14.32
C ALA A 19 10.38 -8.06 13.23
N GLU A 20 10.56 -9.33 13.62
CA GLU A 20 10.77 -10.45 12.69
C GLU A 20 9.53 -10.73 11.85
N GLN A 21 8.34 -10.77 12.47
CA GLN A 21 7.08 -10.96 11.75
C GLN A 21 6.80 -9.82 10.77
N GLU A 22 7.12 -8.58 11.15
CA GLU A 22 6.97 -7.43 10.26
C GLU A 22 7.93 -7.51 9.07
N LEU A 23 9.19 -7.86 9.31
CA LEU A 23 10.17 -8.04 8.25
C LEU A 23 9.74 -9.14 7.26
N GLN A 24 9.26 -10.29 7.77
CA GLN A 24 8.79 -11.39 6.93
C GLN A 24 7.59 -10.97 6.06
N ARG A 25 6.61 -10.26 6.63
CA ARG A 25 5.47 -9.75 5.85
C ARG A 25 5.89 -8.72 4.83
N GLN A 26 6.79 -7.80 5.19
CA GLN A 26 7.32 -6.81 4.25
C GLN A 26 8.00 -7.50 3.07
N GLN A 27 8.80 -8.53 3.31
CA GLN A 27 9.43 -9.33 2.25
C GLN A 27 8.38 -10.00 1.35
N LEU A 28 7.39 -10.69 1.93
CA LEU A 28 6.32 -11.34 1.18
C LEU A 28 5.51 -10.35 0.33
N ARG A 29 5.22 -9.15 0.87
CA ARG A 29 4.56 -8.07 0.12
C ARG A 29 5.42 -7.61 -1.06
N ASN A 30 6.71 -7.36 -0.84
CA ASN A 30 7.63 -6.91 -1.88
C ASN A 30 7.79 -7.96 -2.99
N GLU A 31 7.88 -9.24 -2.63
CA GLU A 31 7.93 -10.36 -3.58
C GLU A 31 6.64 -10.46 -4.40
N SER A 32 5.48 -10.35 -3.74
CA SER A 32 4.18 -10.41 -4.39
C SER A 32 4.00 -9.26 -5.38
N VAL A 33 4.29 -8.02 -4.96
CA VAL A 33 4.24 -6.84 -5.84
C VAL A 33 5.20 -6.99 -7.01
N THR A 34 6.44 -7.44 -6.75
CA THR A 34 7.44 -7.66 -7.82
C THR A 34 6.94 -8.66 -8.85
N ARG A 35 6.39 -9.79 -8.41
CA ARG A 35 5.84 -10.82 -9.29
C ARG A 35 4.67 -10.28 -10.11
N ILE A 36 3.67 -9.67 -9.46
CA ILE A 36 2.48 -9.13 -10.11
C ILE A 36 2.87 -8.11 -11.20
N LEU A 37 3.80 -7.20 -10.89
CA LEU A 37 4.28 -6.21 -11.84
C LEU A 37 5.08 -6.85 -12.99
N ALA A 38 5.94 -7.84 -12.70
CA ALA A 38 6.72 -8.55 -13.71
C ALA A 38 5.84 -9.35 -14.68
N ASP A 39 4.81 -10.03 -14.18
CA ASP A 39 3.83 -10.78 -14.98
C ASP A 39 3.06 -9.86 -15.95
N ASN A 40 2.99 -8.57 -15.64
CA ASN A 40 2.36 -7.53 -16.46
C ASN A 40 3.37 -6.66 -17.24
N GLY A 41 4.64 -7.08 -17.31
CA GLY A 41 5.67 -6.44 -18.15
C GLY A 41 6.41 -5.27 -17.51
N PHE A 42 6.17 -4.98 -16.23
CA PHE A 42 6.86 -3.93 -15.49
C PHE A 42 8.08 -4.49 -14.76
N LYS A 43 9.23 -3.83 -14.88
CA LYS A 43 10.47 -4.24 -14.20
C LYS A 43 10.81 -3.24 -13.10
N ILE A 44 10.57 -3.63 -11.85
CA ILE A 44 10.90 -2.83 -10.68
C ILE A 44 12.21 -3.34 -10.05
N LYS A 45 13.05 -2.41 -9.57
CA LYS A 45 14.25 -2.76 -8.82
C LYS A 45 13.92 -2.95 -7.34
N SER A 46 14.42 -4.03 -6.75
CA SER A 46 14.15 -4.40 -5.35
C SER A 46 14.66 -3.37 -4.33
N ASP A 47 15.69 -2.58 -4.68
CA ASP A 47 16.26 -1.53 -3.83
C ASP A 47 15.36 -0.30 -3.68
N ARG A 48 14.26 -0.21 -4.43
CA ARG A 48 13.34 0.94 -4.40
C ARG A 48 12.21 0.78 -3.39
N PHE A 49 11.92 -0.43 -2.93
CA PHE A 49 10.74 -0.71 -2.11
C PHE A 49 10.73 0.07 -0.80
N ASP A 50 11.80 0.00 -0.01
CA ASP A 50 11.87 0.68 1.29
C ASP A 50 11.73 2.19 1.16
N LYS A 51 12.40 2.78 0.16
CA LYS A 51 12.30 4.20 -0.14
C LYS A 51 10.90 4.58 -0.61
N ALA A 52 10.28 3.76 -1.46
CA ALA A 52 8.93 4.00 -1.94
C ALA A 52 7.90 3.94 -0.79
N HIS A 53 8.05 3.02 0.15
CA HIS A 53 7.21 2.98 1.36
C HIS A 53 7.35 4.25 2.19
N ALA A 54 8.57 4.70 2.46
CA ALA A 54 8.81 5.93 3.23
C ALA A 54 8.23 7.17 2.53
N GLU A 55 8.42 7.29 1.22
CA GLU A 55 7.86 8.39 0.43
C GLU A 55 6.33 8.35 0.35
N THR A 56 5.74 7.15 0.24
CA THR A 56 4.29 6.96 0.26
C THR A 56 3.72 7.44 1.59
N TRP A 57 4.33 7.03 2.71
CA TRP A 57 3.92 7.46 4.04
C TRP A 57 3.93 8.99 4.16
N SER A 58 5.03 9.63 3.76
CA SER A 58 5.16 11.09 3.81
C SER A 58 4.09 11.81 2.97
N ARG A 59 3.74 11.26 1.79
CA ARG A 59 2.67 11.81 0.94
C ARG A 59 1.28 11.64 1.55
N CYS A 60 1.00 10.46 2.12
CA CYS A 60 -0.27 10.20 2.81
C CYS A 60 -0.40 11.08 4.06
N GLU A 61 0.66 11.24 4.85
CA GLU A 61 0.71 12.11 6.02
C GLU A 61 0.37 13.57 5.67
N ALA A 62 0.90 14.08 4.56
CA ALA A 62 0.56 15.42 4.08
C ALA A 62 -0.93 15.56 3.71
N ILE A 63 -1.57 14.49 3.20
CA ILE A 63 -3.00 14.49 2.89
C ILE A 63 -3.83 14.46 4.18
N TRP A 64 -3.48 13.57 5.11
CA TRP A 64 -4.14 13.45 6.42
C TRP A 64 -4.03 14.73 7.25
N ALA A 65 -2.90 15.45 7.16
CA ALA A 65 -2.70 16.73 7.83
C ALA A 65 -3.70 17.83 7.39
N ASN A 66 -4.43 17.61 6.30
CA ASN A 66 -5.49 18.50 5.80
C ASN A 66 -6.90 17.96 6.08
N ASP A 67 -7.07 17.06 7.06
CA ASP A 67 -8.33 16.40 7.43
C ASP A 67 -9.00 15.67 6.25
N LYS A 68 -8.18 15.12 5.35
CA LYS A 68 -8.63 14.35 4.19
C LYS A 68 -8.26 12.89 4.34
N ASP A 69 -9.24 12.03 4.14
CA ASP A 69 -8.99 10.60 3.97
C ASP A 69 -8.46 10.30 2.57
N ILE A 70 -7.69 9.22 2.46
CA ILE A 70 -7.19 8.69 1.20
C ILE A 70 -7.56 7.22 1.08
N SER A 71 -8.19 6.85 -0.04
CA SER A 71 -8.61 5.47 -0.27
C SER A 71 -7.42 4.54 -0.42
N ILE A 72 -7.58 3.24 -0.09
CA ILE A 72 -6.51 2.25 -0.30
C ILE A 72 -6.03 2.24 -1.76
N LYS A 73 -6.96 2.42 -2.71
CA LYS A 73 -6.68 2.51 -4.14
C LYS A 73 -5.72 3.67 -4.45
N ASP A 74 -5.98 4.85 -3.91
CA ASP A 74 -5.15 6.03 -4.13
C ASP A 74 -3.80 5.88 -3.43
N GLN A 75 -3.76 5.30 -2.23
CA GLN A 75 -2.51 4.95 -1.54
C GLN A 75 -1.65 4.00 -2.38
N THR A 76 -2.25 2.96 -2.97
CA THR A 76 -1.55 2.05 -3.88
C THR A 76 -1.03 2.75 -5.13
N ILE A 77 -1.79 3.68 -5.71
CA ILE A 77 -1.33 4.49 -6.86
C ILE A 77 -0.13 5.38 -6.45
N ILE A 78 -0.20 6.06 -5.31
CA ILE A 78 0.92 6.86 -4.79
C ILE A 78 2.16 5.98 -4.59
N TYR A 79 1.98 4.80 -4.03
CA TYR A 79 3.05 3.83 -3.83
C TYR A 79 3.72 3.41 -5.14
N LEU A 80 2.93 3.07 -6.16
CA LEU A 80 3.45 2.73 -7.49
C LEU A 80 4.22 3.91 -8.11
N GLN A 81 3.71 5.14 -7.98
CA GLN A 81 4.41 6.35 -8.43
C GLN A 81 5.74 6.59 -7.69
N CYS A 82 5.82 6.21 -6.41
CA CYS A 82 7.06 6.28 -5.64
C CYS A 82 8.05 5.17 -6.01
N LEU A 83 7.56 3.96 -6.33
CA LEU A 83 8.40 2.86 -6.83
C LEU A 83 9.08 3.23 -8.15
N ASP A 84 8.29 3.73 -9.10
CA ASP A 84 8.78 4.18 -10.40
C ASP A 84 7.96 5.36 -10.91
N SER A 85 8.59 6.55 -10.97
CA SER A 85 7.96 7.77 -11.48
C SER A 85 8.02 7.90 -13.00
N GLY A 86 8.67 6.97 -13.70
CA GLY A 86 8.75 6.94 -15.16
C GLY A 86 7.56 6.24 -15.82
N ILE A 87 6.70 5.59 -15.03
CA ILE A 87 5.50 4.89 -15.48
C ILE A 87 4.28 5.74 -15.11
N ASP A 88 3.35 5.91 -16.06
CA ASP A 88 2.04 6.50 -15.77
C ASP A 88 1.10 5.44 -15.17
N TRP A 89 1.02 5.44 -13.85
CA TRP A 89 0.16 4.52 -13.10
C TRP A 89 -1.32 4.96 -13.06
N SER A 90 -1.66 6.14 -13.57
CA SER A 90 -3.05 6.64 -13.55
C SER A 90 -3.99 5.85 -14.48
N GLY A 91 -3.42 5.22 -15.51
CA GLY A 91 -4.11 4.37 -16.48
C GLY A 91 -3.94 2.87 -16.25
N ILE A 92 -3.46 2.44 -15.08
CA ILE A 92 -3.26 1.01 -14.79
C ILE A 92 -4.59 0.25 -14.88
N ALA A 93 -4.56 -0.94 -15.47
CA ALA A 93 -5.75 -1.77 -15.60
C ALA A 93 -6.36 -2.07 -14.22
N SER A 94 -7.68 -2.00 -14.11
CA SER A 94 -8.38 -2.14 -12.82
C SER A 94 -8.10 -3.49 -12.14
N PHE A 95 -8.06 -4.57 -12.91
CA PHE A 95 -7.76 -5.91 -12.39
C PHE A 95 -6.36 -5.99 -11.75
N LEU A 96 -5.38 -5.30 -12.33
CA LEU A 96 -4.01 -5.28 -11.84
C LEU A 96 -3.92 -4.47 -10.54
N LEU A 97 -4.65 -3.36 -10.47
CA LEU A 97 -4.73 -2.56 -9.25
C LEU A 97 -5.42 -3.32 -8.11
N GLU A 98 -6.47 -4.09 -8.41
CA GLU A 98 -7.13 -4.97 -7.44
C GLU A 98 -6.19 -6.08 -6.94
N GLU A 99 -5.43 -6.71 -7.83
CA GLU A 99 -4.44 -7.73 -7.47
C GLU A 99 -3.32 -7.13 -6.59
N LEU A 100 -2.86 -5.92 -6.89
CA LEU A 100 -1.88 -5.21 -6.08
C LEU A 100 -2.43 -4.82 -4.71
N ILE A 101 -3.68 -4.37 -4.62
CA ILE A 101 -4.33 -4.09 -3.32
C ILE A 101 -4.46 -5.39 -2.50
N ALA A 102 -4.84 -6.50 -3.14
CA ALA A 102 -4.95 -7.79 -2.47
C ALA A 102 -3.61 -8.31 -1.92
N ALA A 103 -2.47 -7.91 -2.50
CA ALA A 103 -1.16 -8.23 -1.95
C ALA A 103 -0.86 -7.53 -0.61
N TYR A 104 -1.64 -6.50 -0.24
CA TYR A 104 -1.52 -5.73 0.99
C TYR A 104 -2.54 -6.10 2.09
N THR A 105 -3.54 -6.91 1.78
CA THR A 105 -4.64 -7.29 2.69
C THR A 105 -4.62 -8.78 3.00
#